data_AF-A0A949XJF4-F1
#
_entry.id   AF-A0A949XJF4-F1
#
_cell.length_a   1.000
_cell.length_b   1.000
_cell.length_c   1.000
_cell.angle_alpha   90.00
_cell.angle_beta   90.00
_cell.angle_gamma   90.00
#
_symmetry.space_group_name_H-M   'P 1'
#
loop_
_entity.id
_entity.type
_entity.pdbx_description
1 polymer ?
#
loop_
_entity_poly.entity_id
_entity_poly.type
_entity_poly.pdbx_seq_one_letter_code
_entity_poly.pdbx_strand_id
1 'polypeptide(L)'
;MRYTIEHYRETCPKHGHASAECTDACQLAEERYQIEGDVSAYVPARTSGPPDNCYPAEGGEVEILDVNLATPEGWRQIVDWEKHFTDREFEDINQKLFDAMMDDDGYDYEPDDDYDDDL
;
A
#
# COMPACT_ATOMS: atom_id res chain seq x y z
N MET A 1 4.65 13.24 3.43
CA MET A 1 3.58 13.75 2.52
C MET A 1 2.35 12.91 2.77
N ARG A 2 1.16 13.52 2.85
CA ARG A 2 -0.04 12.78 3.25
C ARG A 2 -0.78 12.21 2.06
N TYR A 3 -1.08 10.93 2.14
CA TYR A 3 -1.82 10.18 1.14
C TYR A 3 -3.02 9.48 1.77
N THR A 4 -4.06 9.29 0.97
CA THR A 4 -5.25 8.55 1.36
C THR A 4 -5.50 7.45 0.34
N ILE A 5 -5.57 6.21 0.82
CA ILE A 5 -5.87 5.04 -0.02
C ILE A 5 -7.18 4.37 0.41
N GLU A 6 -7.78 3.61 -0.51
CA GLU A 6 -8.82 2.64 -0.18
C GLU A 6 -8.20 1.24 -0.09
N HIS A 7 -8.49 0.52 1.00
CA HIS A 7 -8.09 -0.87 1.21
C HIS A 7 -9.32 -1.75 1.40
N TYR A 8 -9.30 -2.95 0.83
CA TYR A 8 -10.44 -3.86 0.82
C TYR A 8 -10.02 -5.19 1.45
N ARG A 9 -10.82 -5.68 2.40
CA ARG A 9 -10.62 -6.98 3.05
C ARG A 9 -11.81 -7.88 2.76
N GLU A 10 -11.54 -9.04 2.20
CA GLU A 10 -12.53 -10.11 2.09
C GLU A 10 -12.63 -10.84 3.43
N THR A 11 -13.81 -10.80 4.06
CA THR A 11 -14.10 -11.52 5.30
C THR A 11 -15.17 -12.57 5.07
N CYS A 12 -14.98 -13.76 5.66
CA CYS A 12 -16.07 -14.73 5.78
C CYS A 12 -16.75 -14.53 7.14
N PRO A 13 -18.02 -14.08 7.18
CA PRO A 13 -18.71 -13.72 8.42
C PRO A 13 -18.86 -14.88 9.42
N LYS A 14 -18.65 -16.14 8.99
CA LYS A 14 -18.69 -17.29 9.89
C LYS A 14 -17.36 -17.55 10.63
N HIS A 15 -16.22 -17.12 10.08
CA HIS A 15 -14.90 -17.60 10.55
C HIS A 15 -13.82 -16.52 10.75
N GLY A 16 -14.10 -15.24 10.54
CA GLY A 16 -13.15 -14.14 10.82
C GLY A 16 -11.96 -14.05 9.85
N HIS A 17 -11.55 -15.17 9.24
CA HIS A 17 -10.61 -15.25 8.12
C HIS A 17 -11.10 -16.32 7.12
N ALA A 18 -10.77 -16.15 5.83
CA ALA A 18 -11.10 -17.13 4.80
C ALA A 18 -10.27 -18.41 5.00
N SER A 19 -10.87 -19.46 5.56
CA SER A 19 -10.26 -20.79 5.60
C SER A 19 -10.54 -21.53 4.29
N ALA A 20 -9.62 -22.43 3.91
CA ALA A 20 -9.71 -23.28 2.71
C ALA A 20 -10.95 -24.23 2.70
N GLU A 21 -11.75 -24.23 3.77
CA GLU A 21 -12.93 -25.08 3.95
C GLU A 21 -14.25 -24.32 3.69
N CYS A 22 -14.18 -23.06 3.23
CA CYS A 22 -15.36 -22.26 2.88
C CYS A 22 -15.94 -22.67 1.52
N THR A 23 -16.44 -23.89 1.40
CA THR A 23 -17.18 -24.34 0.22
C THR A 23 -18.68 -24.02 0.37
N ASP A 24 -19.18 -23.28 -0.61
CA ASP A 24 -20.58 -23.12 -1.02
C ASP A 24 -21.55 -22.14 -0.30
N ALA A 25 -21.25 -21.58 0.88
CA ALA A 25 -22.24 -20.70 1.54
C ALA A 25 -21.71 -19.51 2.39
N CYS A 26 -20.45 -19.12 2.26
CA CYS A 26 -19.99 -17.86 2.85
C CYS A 26 -20.15 -16.75 1.81
N GLN A 27 -21.17 -15.89 1.96
CA GLN A 27 -21.16 -14.60 1.28
C GLN A 27 -19.92 -13.86 1.80
N LEU A 28 -18.90 -13.70 0.97
CA LEU A 28 -17.74 -12.88 1.29
C LEU A 28 -18.27 -11.47 1.54
N ALA A 29 -18.06 -10.98 2.76
CA ALA A 29 -18.31 -9.59 3.07
C ALA A 29 -17.02 -8.83 2.78
N GLU A 30 -17.08 -7.91 1.82
CA GLU A 30 -15.98 -6.98 1.54
C GLU A 30 -16.08 -5.80 2.50
N GLU A 31 -15.11 -5.72 3.41
CA GLU A 31 -14.92 -4.56 4.25
C GLU A 31 -14.06 -3.53 3.51
N ARG A 32 -14.53 -2.28 3.45
CA ARG A 32 -13.80 -1.18 2.81
C ARG A 32 -13.24 -0.22 3.85
N TYR A 33 -11.95 0.04 3.76
CA TYR A 33 -11.20 0.93 4.62
C TYR A 33 -10.69 2.14 3.85
N GLN A 34 -10.72 3.29 4.49
CA GLN A 34 -10.01 4.50 4.08
C GLN A 34 -8.84 4.70 5.04
N ILE A 35 -7.63 4.75 4.51
CA ILE A 35 -6.40 4.82 5.31
C ILE A 35 -5.66 6.09 4.92
N GLU A 36 -5.39 6.94 5.91
CA GLU A 36 -4.51 8.11 5.78
C GLU A 36 -3.13 7.74 6.30
N GLY A 37 -2.09 8.02 5.52
CA GLY A 37 -0.69 7.85 5.93
C GLY A 37 0.18 9.03 5.53
N ASP A 38 1.28 9.25 6.25
CA ASP A 38 2.37 10.11 5.83
C ASP A 38 3.51 9.25 5.28
N VAL A 39 3.97 9.58 4.07
CA VAL A 39 5.11 8.92 3.42
C VAL A 39 6.26 9.91 3.26
N SER A 40 7.45 9.53 3.73
CA SER A 40 8.65 10.35 3.56
C SER A 40 9.14 10.28 2.11
N ALA A 41 9.66 11.40 1.58
CA ALA A 41 10.09 11.48 0.19
C ALA A 41 11.21 10.47 -0.10
N TYR A 42 11.04 9.67 -1.15
CA TYR A 42 12.01 8.66 -1.53
C TYR A 42 13.16 9.26 -2.34
N VAL A 43 14.40 8.95 -1.94
CA VAL A 43 15.62 9.29 -2.67
C VAL A 43 16.29 7.98 -3.09
N PRO A 44 16.37 7.67 -4.40
CA PRO A 44 16.95 6.42 -4.87
C PRO A 44 18.45 6.36 -4.61
N ALA A 45 18.94 5.15 -4.34
CA ALA A 45 20.38 4.91 -4.16
C ALA A 45 21.16 5.25 -5.43
N ARG A 46 22.36 5.83 -5.26
CA ARG A 46 23.34 5.90 -6.35
C ARG A 46 24.29 4.72 -6.27
N THR A 47 24.08 3.75 -7.15
CA THR A 47 24.84 2.48 -7.19
C THR A 47 25.86 2.42 -8.33
N SER A 48 25.90 3.44 -9.19
CA SER A 48 26.77 3.49 -10.37
C SER A 48 27.68 4.74 -10.39
N GLY A 49 28.85 4.58 -11.00
CA GLY A 49 29.90 5.60 -11.08
C GLY A 49 31.02 5.40 -10.06
N PRO A 50 31.85 6.42 -9.81
CA PRO A 50 32.92 6.35 -8.82
C PRO A 50 32.36 6.05 -7.42
N PRO A 51 33.00 5.15 -6.65
CA PRO A 51 32.50 4.72 -5.35
C PRO A 51 32.38 5.86 -4.34
N ASP A 52 33.23 6.90 -4.44
CA ASP A 52 33.20 8.09 -3.58
C ASP A 52 31.88 8.88 -3.70
N ASN A 53 31.13 8.67 -4.77
CA ASN A 53 29.85 9.32 -5.02
C ASN A 53 28.64 8.40 -4.78
N CYS A 54 28.86 7.13 -4.41
CA CYS A 54 27.75 6.22 -4.11
C CYS A 54 27.12 6.59 -2.77
N TYR A 55 25.79 6.53 -2.70
CA TYR A 55 25.02 6.75 -1.49
C TYR A 55 23.82 5.80 -1.46
N PRO A 56 23.39 5.35 -0.26
CA PRO A 56 22.24 4.46 -0.11
C PRO A 56 20.93 5.18 -0.46
N ALA A 57 19.86 4.41 -0.64
CA ALA A 57 18.52 4.99 -0.72
C ALA A 57 18.12 5.57 0.65
N GLU A 58 17.34 6.65 0.64
CA GLU A 58 16.82 7.32 1.84
C GLU A 58 15.32 7.57 1.69
N GLY A 59 14.59 7.62 2.80
CA GLY A 59 13.16 7.89 2.80
C GLY A 59 12.31 6.69 2.37
N GLY A 60 11.06 6.96 2.00
CA GLY A 60 10.06 5.93 1.73
C GLY A 60 9.48 5.28 2.98
N GLU A 61 9.71 5.87 4.16
CA GLU A 61 9.06 5.41 5.39
C GLU A 61 7.59 5.82 5.38
N VAL A 62 6.73 4.88 5.76
CA VAL A 62 5.28 5.07 5.85
C VAL A 62 4.86 5.10 7.33
N GLU A 63 4.09 6.12 7.71
CA GLU A 63 3.45 6.24 9.01
C GLU A 63 1.92 6.33 8.81
N ILE A 64 1.17 5.33 9.28
CA ILE A 64 -0.30 5.39 9.22
C ILE A 64 -0.82 6.35 10.30
N LEU A 65 -1.63 7.31 9.88
CA LEU A 65 -2.19 8.36 10.73
C LEU A 65 -3.63 8.06 11.16
N ASP A 66 -4.46 7.57 10.23
CA ASP A 66 -5.87 7.30 10.50
C ASP A 66 -6.42 6.15 9.67
N VAL A 67 -7.37 5.41 10.25
CA VAL A 67 -8.04 4.27 9.60
C VAL A 67 -9.53 4.34 9.86
N ASN A 68 -10.31 4.38 8.80
CA ASN A 68 -11.76 4.44 8.85
C ASN A 68 -12.38 3.26 8.10
N LEU A 69 -13.33 2.56 8.72
CA LEU A 69 -14.11 1.50 8.11
C LEU A 69 -15.43 2.05 7.56
N ALA A 70 -15.78 1.68 6.33
CA ALA A 70 -17.07 1.99 5.74
C ALA A 70 -18.19 1.18 6.42
N THR A 71 -19.24 1.88 6.84
CA THR A 71 -20.45 1.30 7.45
C THR A 71 -21.69 1.85 6.74
N PRO A 72 -22.87 1.24 6.91
CA PRO A 72 -24.12 1.79 6.38
C PRO A 72 -24.44 3.20 6.87
N GLU A 73 -23.90 3.59 8.03
CA GLU A 73 -24.11 4.90 8.66
C GLU A 73 -23.04 5.94 8.27
N GLY A 74 -22.01 5.54 7.51
CA GLY A 74 -20.88 6.38 7.12
C GLY A 74 -19.53 5.76 7.51
N TRP A 75 -18.52 6.61 7.74
CA TRP A 75 -17.18 6.17 8.12
C TRP A 75 -17.05 6.06 9.65
N ARG A 76 -16.53 4.92 10.13
CA ARG A 76 -16.22 4.69 11.53
C ARG A 76 -14.72 4.55 11.73
N GLN A 77 -14.15 5.42 12.55
CA GLN A 77 -12.74 5.34 12.93
C GLN A 77 -12.44 4.04 13.69
N ILE A 78 -11.32 3.39 13.33
CA ILE A 78 -10.81 2.21 14.01
C ILE A 78 -9.71 2.64 14.98
N VAL A 79 -10.04 2.62 16.27
CA VAL A 79 -9.07 2.80 17.35
C VAL A 79 -8.28 1.48 17.52
N ASP A 80 -6.96 1.55 17.67
CA ASP A 80 -6.04 0.40 17.68
C ASP A 80 -5.97 -0.37 16.33
N TRP A 81 -5.97 0.35 15.21
CA TRP A 81 -5.86 -0.25 13.87
C TRP A 81 -4.64 -1.18 13.70
N GLU A 82 -3.56 -0.97 14.47
CA GLU A 82 -2.36 -1.83 14.49
C GLU A 82 -2.67 -3.29 14.84
N LYS A 83 -3.71 -3.53 15.65
CA LYS A 83 -4.16 -4.88 16.02
C LYS A 83 -5.25 -5.40 15.08
N HIS A 84 -5.79 -4.53 14.24
CA HIS A 84 -6.91 -4.83 13.35
C HIS A 84 -6.43 -5.48 12.05
N PHE A 85 -5.22 -5.15 11.60
CA PHE A 85 -4.58 -5.71 10.42
C PHE A 85 -3.56 -6.80 10.76
N THR A 86 -3.49 -7.81 9.90
CA THR A 86 -2.39 -8.78 9.91
C THR A 86 -1.13 -8.16 9.32
N ASP A 87 0.04 -8.73 9.62
CA ASP A 87 1.33 -8.27 9.07
C ASP A 87 1.31 -8.19 7.53
N ARG A 88 0.64 -9.15 6.88
CA ARG A 88 0.49 -9.19 5.42
C ARG A 88 -0.37 -8.04 4.90
N GLU A 89 -1.46 -7.73 5.58
CA GLU A 89 -2.31 -6.59 5.19
C GLU A 89 -1.59 -5.28 5.45
N PHE A 90 -0.82 -5.21 6.53
CA PHE A 90 0.03 -4.06 6.81
C PHE A 90 1.07 -3.84 5.71
N GLU A 91 1.74 -4.90 5.25
CA GLU A 91 2.67 -4.83 4.10
C GLU A 91 1.97 -4.31 2.83
N ASP A 92 0.78 -4.83 2.50
CA ASP A 92 -0.02 -4.37 1.37
C ASP A 92 -0.44 -2.90 1.49
N ILE A 93 -0.87 -2.48 2.68
CA ILE A 93 -1.26 -1.09 2.96
C ILE A 93 -0.05 -0.15 2.82
N ASN A 94 1.12 -0.54 3.35
CA ASN A 94 2.33 0.27 3.23
C ASN A 94 2.76 0.41 1.77
N GLN A 95 2.73 -0.69 1.01
CA GLN A 95 3.08 -0.65 -0.41
C GLN A 95 2.12 0.28 -1.17
N LYS A 96 0.81 0.18 -0.94
CA LYS A 96 -0.19 1.06 -1.59
C LYS A 96 -0.01 2.54 -1.23
N LEU A 97 0.35 2.85 0.01
CA LEU A 97 0.66 4.23 0.41
C LEU A 97 1.93 4.75 -0.27
N PHE A 98 2.96 3.91 -0.36
CA PHE A 98 4.19 4.24 -1.06
C PHE A 98 3.98 4.41 -2.57
N ASP A 99 3.22 3.52 -3.19
CA ASP A 99 2.87 3.61 -4.63
C ASP A 99 2.07 4.89 -4.91
N ALA A 100 1.12 5.24 -4.04
CA ALA A 100 0.37 6.49 -4.17
C ALA A 100 1.28 7.74 -4.12
N MET A 101 2.42 7.67 -3.43
CA MET A 101 3.42 8.73 -3.44
C MET A 101 4.20 8.76 -4.76
N MET A 102 4.63 7.60 -5.25
CA MET A 102 5.44 7.45 -6.48
C MET A 102 4.62 7.65 -7.76
N ASP A 103 3.30 7.59 -7.67
CA ASP A 103 2.39 7.92 -8.78
C ASP A 103 2.09 9.44 -8.82
N ASP A 104 2.10 10.13 -7.67
CA ASP A 104 1.82 11.57 -7.57
C ASP A 104 3.02 12.44 -7.96
N ASP A 105 4.24 11.96 -7.76
CA ASP A 105 5.47 12.68 -8.11
C ASP A 105 5.82 12.64 -9.61
N GLY A 106 4.95 12.04 -10.44
CA GLY A 106 4.96 12.23 -11.88
C GLY A 106 6.16 11.59 -12.57
N TYR A 107 6.67 10.47 -12.05
CA TYR A 107 7.54 9.58 -12.81
C TYR A 107 6.74 8.94 -13.95
N ASP A 108 6.47 9.73 -14.99
CA ASP A 108 6.09 9.24 -16.32
C ASP A 108 7.33 8.55 -16.88
N TYR A 109 7.55 7.31 -16.44
CA TYR A 109 8.50 6.41 -17.11
C TYR A 109 7.88 6.10 -18.47
N GLU A 110 8.07 7.01 -19.43
CA GLU A 110 7.99 6.65 -20.83
C GLU A 110 9.06 5.56 -21.00
N PRO A 111 8.69 4.31 -21.31
CA PRO A 111 9.70 3.34 -21.70
C PRO A 111 10.45 3.96 -22.88
N ASP A 112 11.76 4.16 -22.74
CA ASP A 112 12.59 4.56 -23.87
C ASP A 112 12.52 3.40 -24.88
N ASP A 113 11.68 3.56 -25.91
CA ASP A 113 11.47 2.62 -27.02
C ASP A 113 12.73 2.39 -27.88
N ASP A 114 13.90 2.93 -27.50
CA ASP A 114 15.12 2.93 -28.29
C ASP A 114 15.97 1.65 -28.10
N TYR A 115 15.35 0.49 -28.27
CA TYR A 115 16.06 -0.75 -28.63
C TYR A 115 15.67 -1.21 -30.04
N ASP A 116 15.94 -0.35 -31.03
CA ASP A 116 16.31 -0.79 -32.38
C ASP A 116 17.84 -0.94 -32.40
N ASP A 117 18.34 -2.12 -32.05
CA ASP A 117 19.71 -2.53 -32.40
C ASP A 117 19.60 -3.73 -33.35
N ASP A 118 19.44 -3.40 -34.63
CA ASP A 118 19.81 -4.26 -35.74
C ASP A 118 21.31 -4.64 -35.60
N LEU A 119 21.61 -5.84 -35.11
CA LEU A 119 22.93 -6.47 -35.21
C LEU A 119 22.87 -7.99 -35.45
#